data_AF-A0A944R5R9-F1
#
_entry.id   AF-A0A944R5R9-F1
#
_cell.length_a   1.000
_cell.length_b   1.000
_cell.length_c   1.000
_cell.angle_alpha   90.00
_cell.angle_beta   90.00
_cell.angle_gamma   90.00
#
_symmetry.space_group_name_H-M   'P 1'
#
loop_
_entity.id
_entity.type
_entity.pdbx_description
1 polymer ?
#
loop_
_entity_poly.entity_id
_entity_poly.type
_entity_poly.pdbx_seq_one_letter_code
_entity_poly.pdbx_strand_id
1 'polypeptide(L)'
;MLVGRAPFAEGTMVQKLLQHQQEVPPEILNMRAETPHRLASVVHKLMAKRPEERFQHPAALEFELLSIAEEEGFDVTVSRAAIEPNVSVSNAADVSYWPWVLAVVGLISLVWWTAIAFPVSVSTEKQAAGINYQIQDFGDTSVVRVVPQPTQDNEFDTVAAAVAYLTAGGVIELSGDSEYEIGPTYLGTDMHVTIRGESEKRPVLRITPSLKSSFGSEDPVFLIEGGHLTLKNLDIRLGDENVDKIAGYTSIFELSNGGHLTCTNTEVSSVPIAIQESSGVGDTLVLARIRASRRSQQEDTTYSLKAIELFADVSDEVRVSAEENSIKIENSLVKGNLTCFVCESSTATSLSWSGGGVTVDRRFLTVRGSSARPFEPAKVQLRLRDATFACQDGFARLEDAPGQDDVPQLRVVVDRCRFIIPESVVLLEQIGVAEPEVYQRAINWTDNRGRYEGGSIFRKIDGAGNAIEIDYSSAGQPMDYQDFVGGQRPLFTD
;
A
#
# COMPACT_ATOMS: atom_id res chain seq x y z
N MET A 1 -24.10 12.08 -20.32
CA MET A 1 -23.51 13.40 -20.66
C MET A 1 -24.63 14.44 -20.81
N LEU A 2 -24.47 15.66 -20.28
CA LEU A 2 -25.49 16.73 -20.33
C LEU A 2 -25.58 17.44 -21.69
N VAL A 3 -24.44 17.80 -22.29
CA VAL A 3 -24.35 18.55 -23.57
C VAL A 3 -23.62 17.80 -24.70
N GLY A 4 -23.21 16.55 -24.46
CA GLY A 4 -22.58 15.68 -25.47
C GLY A 4 -21.18 16.11 -25.95
N ARG A 5 -20.59 17.16 -25.38
CA ARG A 5 -19.24 17.67 -25.68
C ARG A 5 -18.52 18.14 -24.43
N ALA A 6 -17.19 18.12 -24.48
CA ALA A 6 -16.36 18.66 -23.40
C ALA A 6 -16.42 20.21 -23.37
N PRO A 7 -16.23 20.86 -22.20
CA PRO A 7 -16.31 22.31 -22.06
C PRO A 7 -15.31 23.10 -22.93
N PHE A 8 -14.10 22.58 -23.14
CA PHE A 8 -13.08 23.17 -24.02
C PHE A 8 -12.70 22.18 -25.13
N ALA A 9 -13.68 21.88 -26.00
CA ALA A 9 -13.55 20.84 -27.01
C ALA A 9 -12.60 21.20 -28.18
N GLU A 10 -12.40 22.49 -28.44
CA GLU A 10 -11.65 23.00 -29.58
C GLU A 10 -10.18 23.30 -29.24
N GLY A 11 -9.34 23.43 -30.28
CA GLY A 11 -7.92 23.78 -30.13
C GLY A 11 -6.96 22.60 -29.93
N THR A 12 -5.67 22.94 -29.95
CA THR A 12 -4.55 22.02 -29.66
C THR A 12 -4.50 21.65 -28.18
N MET A 13 -3.77 20.59 -27.82
CA MET A 13 -3.62 20.16 -26.43
C MET A 13 -3.15 21.28 -25.49
N VAL A 14 -2.19 22.10 -25.94
CA VAL A 14 -1.67 23.25 -25.16
C VAL A 14 -2.73 24.34 -25.01
N GLN A 15 -3.51 24.62 -26.06
CA GLN A 15 -4.62 25.58 -25.97
C GLN A 15 -5.67 25.09 -24.97
N LYS A 16 -6.05 23.82 -25.00
CA LYS A 16 -6.99 23.24 -24.03
C LYS A 16 -6.48 23.36 -22.60
N LEU A 17 -5.21 23.08 -22.35
CA LEU A 17 -4.60 23.24 -21.03
C LEU A 17 -4.65 24.70 -20.55
N LEU A 18 -4.34 25.64 -21.42
CA LEU A 18 -4.42 27.08 -21.11
C LEU A 18 -5.86 27.52 -20.84
N GLN A 19 -6.83 27.09 -21.64
CA GLN A 19 -8.25 27.36 -21.44
C GLN A 19 -8.77 26.76 -20.12
N HIS A 20 -8.31 25.56 -19.77
CA HIS A 20 -8.61 24.94 -18.48
C HIS A 20 -8.04 25.72 -17.29
N GLN A 21 -6.95 26.48 -17.46
CA GLN A 21 -6.41 27.34 -16.39
C GLN A 21 -7.05 28.72 -16.34
N GLN A 22 -7.30 29.34 -17.49
CA GLN A 22 -7.55 30.78 -17.57
C GLN A 22 -8.98 31.16 -17.99
N GLU A 23 -9.64 30.33 -18.81
CA GLU A 23 -10.96 30.67 -19.35
C GLU A 23 -12.11 30.23 -18.45
N VAL A 24 -13.14 31.08 -18.41
CA VAL A 24 -14.41 30.74 -17.75
C VAL A 24 -15.11 29.64 -18.56
N PRO A 25 -15.60 28.57 -17.92
CA PRO A 25 -16.32 27.50 -18.61
C PRO A 25 -17.53 28.03 -19.39
N PRO A 26 -17.79 27.52 -20.61
CA PRO A 26 -19.00 27.87 -21.35
C PRO A 26 -20.26 27.50 -20.56
N GLU A 27 -21.25 28.39 -20.61
CA GLU A 27 -22.51 28.18 -19.91
C GLU A 27 -23.37 27.09 -20.58
N ILE A 28 -23.82 26.12 -19.78
CA ILE A 28 -24.57 24.95 -20.25
C ILE A 28 -25.92 25.34 -20.86
N LEU A 29 -26.58 26.36 -20.30
CA LEU A 29 -27.89 26.83 -20.74
C LEU A 29 -27.88 27.36 -22.18
N ASN A 30 -26.75 27.88 -22.65
CA ASN A 30 -26.59 28.32 -24.04
C ASN A 30 -26.55 27.16 -25.03
N MET A 31 -26.26 25.95 -24.57
CA MET A 31 -26.17 24.74 -25.41
C MET A 31 -27.40 23.84 -25.23
N ARG A 32 -28.00 23.85 -24.04
CA ARG A 32 -29.18 23.06 -23.71
C ARG A 32 -30.07 23.82 -22.72
N ALA A 33 -31.00 24.59 -23.28
CA ALA A 33 -31.96 25.41 -22.52
C ALA A 33 -32.87 24.58 -21.60
N GLU A 34 -33.14 23.32 -21.95
CA GLU A 34 -33.93 22.36 -21.16
C GLU A 34 -33.22 21.84 -19.90
N THR A 35 -32.02 22.33 -19.58
CA THR A 35 -31.30 21.91 -18.37
C THR A 35 -31.81 22.68 -17.17
N PRO A 36 -32.16 22.04 -16.04
CA PRO A 36 -32.57 22.74 -14.82
C PRO A 36 -31.53 23.80 -14.42
N HIS A 37 -31.99 25.04 -14.21
CA HIS A 37 -31.11 26.17 -13.91
C HIS A 37 -30.22 25.89 -12.69
N ARG A 38 -30.77 25.27 -11.64
CA ARG A 38 -30.03 24.88 -10.44
C ARG A 38 -28.90 23.89 -10.75
N LEU A 39 -29.15 22.90 -11.61
CA LEU A 39 -28.12 21.95 -12.04
C LEU A 39 -27.01 22.63 -12.85
N ALA A 40 -27.38 23.55 -13.76
CA ALA A 40 -26.39 24.33 -14.50
C ALA A 40 -25.51 25.19 -13.58
N SER A 41 -26.10 25.79 -12.53
CA SER A 41 -25.36 26.54 -11.51
C SER A 41 -24.42 25.65 -10.68
N VAL A 42 -24.85 24.43 -10.32
CA VAL A 42 -23.99 23.46 -9.61
C VAL A 42 -22.76 23.11 -10.44
N VAL A 43 -22.95 22.79 -11.73
CA VAL A 43 -21.83 22.45 -12.62
C VAL A 43 -20.90 23.65 -12.82
N HIS A 44 -21.45 24.86 -12.97
CA HIS A 44 -20.66 26.08 -13.05
C HIS A 44 -19.81 26.30 -11.79
N LYS A 45 -20.40 26.09 -10.61
CA LYS A 45 -19.72 26.21 -9.30
C LYS A 45 -18.61 25.18 -9.13
N LEU A 46 -18.81 23.94 -9.57
CA LEU A 46 -17.76 22.91 -9.57
C LEU A 46 -16.57 23.25 -10.47
N MET A 47 -16.83 23.96 -11.57
CA MET A 47 -15.81 24.36 -12.54
C MET A 47 -15.17 25.73 -12.27
N ALA A 48 -15.53 26.39 -11.15
CA ALA A 48 -14.95 27.67 -10.76
C ALA A 48 -13.42 27.54 -10.62
N LYS A 49 -12.65 28.57 -10.98
CA LYS A 49 -11.17 28.48 -10.93
C LYS A 49 -10.64 28.58 -9.51
N ARG A 50 -11.29 29.41 -8.69
CA ARG A 50 -10.95 29.63 -7.30
C ARG A 50 -11.53 28.52 -6.42
N PRO A 51 -10.70 27.81 -5.62
CA PRO A 51 -11.19 26.76 -4.72
C PRO A 51 -12.32 27.23 -3.81
N GLU A 52 -12.24 28.45 -3.28
CA GLU A 52 -13.23 29.07 -2.39
C GLU A 52 -14.60 29.29 -3.04
N GLU A 53 -14.66 29.38 -4.38
CA GLU A 53 -15.91 29.52 -5.13
C GLU A 53 -16.58 28.15 -5.38
N ARG A 54 -15.89 27.03 -5.10
CA ARG A 54 -16.43 25.66 -5.22
C ARG A 54 -17.12 25.18 -3.94
N PHE A 55 -17.74 24.01 -4.01
CA PHE A 55 -18.19 23.29 -2.82
C PHE A 55 -16.99 22.86 -1.97
N GLN A 56 -16.94 23.36 -0.74
CA GLN A 56 -15.84 23.06 0.19
C GLN A 56 -15.93 21.63 0.76
N HIS A 57 -17.12 21.06 0.78
CA HIS A 57 -17.39 19.75 1.36
C HIS A 57 -18.21 18.90 0.39
N PRO A 58 -17.86 17.61 0.17
CA PRO A 58 -18.63 16.71 -0.71
C PRO A 58 -20.10 16.61 -0.31
N ALA A 59 -20.40 16.59 0.99
CA ALA A 59 -21.77 16.55 1.51
C ALA A 59 -22.64 17.75 1.05
N ALA A 60 -22.04 18.92 0.85
CA ALA A 60 -22.78 20.10 0.36
C ALA A 60 -23.15 19.98 -1.12
N LEU A 61 -22.31 19.30 -1.91
CA LEU A 61 -22.62 18.97 -3.30
C LEU A 61 -23.72 17.91 -3.38
N GLU A 62 -23.59 16.85 -2.58
CA GLU A 62 -24.56 15.76 -2.50
C GLU A 62 -25.95 16.29 -2.12
N PHE A 63 -26.04 17.10 -1.06
CA PHE A 63 -27.29 17.71 -0.63
C PHE A 63 -27.95 18.54 -1.74
N GLU A 64 -27.17 19.37 -2.43
CA GLU A 64 -27.70 20.21 -3.53
C GLU A 64 -28.20 19.35 -4.69
N LEU A 65 -27.45 18.31 -5.09
CA LEU A 65 -27.85 17.39 -6.16
C LEU A 65 -29.10 16.57 -5.82
N LEU A 66 -29.22 16.09 -4.57
CA LEU A 66 -30.41 15.39 -4.09
C LEU A 66 -31.64 16.29 -4.10
N SER A 67 -31.49 17.55 -3.66
CA SER A 67 -32.59 18.52 -3.67
C SER A 67 -33.08 18.83 -5.09
N ILE A 68 -32.18 18.88 -6.07
CA ILE A 68 -32.53 19.06 -7.49
C ILE A 68 -33.22 17.81 -8.03
N ALA A 69 -32.74 16.61 -7.66
CA ALA A 69 -33.34 15.37 -8.09
C ALA A 69 -34.78 15.21 -7.58
N GLU A 70 -35.03 15.58 -6.32
CA GLU A 70 -36.38 15.57 -5.72
C GLU A 70 -37.31 16.58 -6.41
N GLU A 71 -36.84 17.79 -6.68
CA GLU A 71 -37.61 18.86 -7.35
C GLU A 71 -38.00 18.47 -8.80
N GLU A 72 -37.08 17.81 -9.52
CA GLU A 72 -37.31 17.34 -10.89
C GLU A 72 -38.03 15.97 -10.94
N GLY A 73 -38.38 15.39 -9.79
CA GLY A 73 -39.13 14.14 -9.68
C GLY A 73 -38.33 12.87 -10.00
N PHE A 74 -37.00 12.90 -9.87
CA PHE A 74 -36.14 11.73 -10.03
C PHE A 74 -36.07 10.93 -8.73
N ASP A 75 -36.51 9.67 -8.78
CA ASP A 75 -36.29 8.72 -7.69
C ASP A 75 -34.83 8.23 -7.71
N VAL A 76 -34.03 8.74 -6.78
CA VAL A 76 -32.59 8.44 -6.65
C VAL A 76 -32.34 7.10 -5.93
N THR A 77 -33.38 6.39 -5.49
CA THR A 77 -33.27 5.08 -4.82
C THR A 77 -33.27 3.88 -5.79
N VAL A 78 -33.52 4.13 -7.09
CA VAL A 78 -33.51 3.09 -8.12
C VAL A 78 -32.12 3.01 -8.75
N SER A 79 -31.35 1.98 -8.39
CA SER A 79 -30.11 1.62 -9.09
C SER A 79 -30.41 1.32 -10.57
N ARG A 80 -30.00 2.23 -11.46
CA ARG A 80 -30.13 2.03 -12.91
C ARG A 80 -29.14 0.95 -13.36
N ALA A 81 -29.65 -0.10 -14.02
CA ALA A 81 -28.83 -1.10 -14.69
C ALA A 81 -27.84 -0.42 -15.66
N ALA A 82 -26.55 -0.76 -15.53
CA ALA A 82 -25.48 -0.23 -16.36
C ALA A 82 -25.75 -0.56 -17.84
N ILE A 83 -25.82 0.47 -18.69
CA ILE A 83 -25.81 0.31 -20.14
C ILE A 83 -24.34 0.31 -20.56
N GLU A 84 -23.89 -0.79 -21.15
CA GLU A 84 -22.54 -0.94 -21.70
C GLU A 84 -22.26 0.12 -22.79
N PRO A 85 -21.17 0.90 -22.70
CA PRO A 85 -20.79 1.81 -23.76
C PRO A 85 -20.08 1.03 -24.87
N ASN A 86 -20.78 0.83 -25.99
CA ASN A 86 -20.20 0.29 -27.20
C ASN A 86 -19.36 1.37 -27.90
N VAL A 87 -18.09 1.53 -27.51
CA VAL A 87 -17.15 2.48 -28.15
C VAL A 87 -16.37 1.75 -29.23
N SER A 88 -16.82 1.85 -30.48
CA SER A 88 -16.01 1.49 -31.63
C SER A 88 -14.96 2.58 -31.86
N VAL A 89 -13.70 2.31 -31.49
CA VAL A 89 -12.56 3.18 -31.81
C VAL A 89 -12.29 3.08 -33.32
N SER A 90 -12.47 4.18 -34.05
CA SER A 90 -12.02 4.29 -35.43
C SER A 90 -10.49 4.36 -35.48
N ASN A 91 -9.85 3.47 -36.25
CA ASN A 91 -8.41 3.46 -36.48
C ASN A 91 -7.91 4.79 -37.04
N ALA A 92 -7.02 5.46 -36.30
CA ALA A 92 -6.27 6.62 -36.76
C ALA A 92 -4.97 6.17 -37.44
N ALA A 93 -5.08 5.75 -38.71
CA ALA A 93 -3.93 5.48 -39.57
C ALA A 93 -4.06 6.31 -40.85
N ASP A 94 -3.72 7.60 -40.74
CA ASP A 94 -3.11 8.40 -41.81
C ASP A 94 -2.88 9.83 -41.31
N VAL A 95 -1.73 10.06 -40.70
CA VAL A 95 -1.21 11.42 -40.46
C VAL A 95 0.24 11.45 -40.93
N SER A 96 0.52 12.26 -41.96
CA SER A 96 1.84 12.37 -42.58
C SER A 96 2.82 13.11 -41.64
N TYR A 97 3.84 12.39 -41.15
CA TYR A 97 4.85 12.88 -40.19
C TYR A 97 5.99 13.70 -40.81
N TRP A 98 5.91 14.01 -42.11
CA TRP A 98 6.97 14.73 -42.83
C TRP A 98 7.28 16.16 -42.32
N PRO A 99 6.33 16.93 -41.75
CA PRO A 99 6.64 18.24 -41.18
C PRO A 99 7.54 18.20 -39.93
N TRP A 100 7.50 17.10 -39.16
CA TRP A 100 8.20 16.99 -37.87
C TRP A 100 9.68 16.63 -38.03
N VAL A 101 10.05 15.97 -39.13
CA VAL A 101 11.45 15.61 -39.43
C VAL A 101 12.30 16.87 -39.66
N LEU A 102 11.76 17.91 -40.30
CA LEU A 102 12.46 19.18 -40.53
C LEU A 102 12.69 19.96 -39.22
N ALA A 103 11.74 19.90 -38.29
CA ALA A 103 11.87 20.56 -36.99
C ALA A 103 12.97 19.93 -36.13
N VAL A 104 13.07 18.59 -36.13
CA VAL A 104 14.10 17.85 -35.37
C VAL A 104 15.51 18.14 -35.93
N VAL A 105 15.68 18.17 -37.25
CA VAL A 105 16.98 18.48 -37.88
C VAL A 105 17.42 19.91 -37.57
N GLY A 106 16.50 20.88 -37.59
CA GLY A 106 16.80 22.26 -37.21
C GLY A 106 17.25 22.38 -35.75
N LEU A 107 16.57 21.69 -34.83
CA LEU A 107 16.87 21.76 -33.40
C LEU A 107 18.21 21.11 -33.05
N ILE A 108 18.55 19.98 -33.68
CA ILE A 108 19.86 19.33 -33.52
C ILE A 108 20.99 20.25 -33.98
N SER A 109 20.81 20.95 -35.12
CA SER A 109 21.82 21.89 -35.63
C SER A 109 22.04 23.09 -34.70
N LEU A 110 20.97 23.57 -34.04
CA LEU A 110 21.03 24.66 -33.06
C LEU A 110 21.74 24.21 -31.77
N VAL A 111 21.43 23.01 -31.27
CA VAL A 111 22.06 22.44 -30.06
C VAL A 111 23.56 22.23 -30.29
N TRP A 112 23.93 21.69 -31.46
CA TRP A 112 25.34 21.56 -31.85
C TRP A 112 26.06 22.90 -31.94
N TRP A 113 25.39 23.95 -32.42
CA TRP A 113 25.98 25.30 -32.45
C TRP A 113 26.20 25.85 -31.05
N THR A 114 25.25 25.67 -30.12
CA THR A 114 25.36 26.20 -28.75
C THR A 114 26.41 25.47 -27.91
N ALA A 115 26.64 24.18 -28.15
CA ALA A 115 27.64 23.39 -27.43
C ALA A 115 29.09 23.76 -27.78
N ILE A 116 29.34 24.32 -28.96
CA ILE A 116 30.69 24.73 -29.40
C ILE A 116 31.02 26.17 -28.95
N ALA A 117 30.01 27.04 -28.83
CA ALA A 117 30.23 28.47 -28.60
C ALA A 117 30.43 28.86 -27.11
N PHE A 118 29.97 28.07 -26.15
CA PHE A 118 30.06 28.40 -24.72
C PHE A 118 30.32 27.16 -23.85
N PRO A 119 31.58 26.77 -23.57
CA PRO A 119 31.86 25.77 -22.54
C PRO A 119 31.53 26.38 -21.16
N VAL A 120 30.43 25.94 -20.55
CA VAL A 120 30.05 26.31 -19.18
C VAL A 120 31.06 25.69 -18.22
N SER A 121 31.77 26.54 -17.47
CA SER A 121 32.64 26.11 -16.37
C SER A 121 31.78 25.85 -15.15
N VAL A 122 31.66 24.58 -14.75
CA VAL A 122 31.02 24.19 -13.50
C VAL A 122 31.91 24.66 -12.36
N SER A 123 31.40 25.60 -11.58
CA SER A 123 32.05 26.13 -10.39
C SER A 123 31.94 25.09 -9.28
N THR A 124 33.06 24.48 -8.89
CA THR A 124 33.13 23.61 -7.70
C THR A 124 32.99 24.47 -6.46
N GLU A 125 31.82 24.44 -5.81
CA GLU A 125 31.62 25.12 -4.54
C GLU A 125 31.93 24.20 -3.35
N LYS A 126 32.95 24.65 -2.61
CA LYS A 126 33.60 24.17 -1.38
C LYS A 126 32.82 23.22 -0.47
N GLN A 127 33.44 22.04 -0.33
CA GLN A 127 33.41 21.11 0.78
C GLN A 127 33.57 21.82 2.15
N ALA A 128 32.55 21.69 3.00
CA ALA A 128 32.63 22.03 4.42
C ALA A 128 33.38 20.92 5.17
N ALA A 129 34.16 21.33 6.16
CA ALA A 129 35.22 20.57 6.80
C ALA A 129 34.73 19.37 7.65
N GLY A 130 35.23 18.18 7.30
CA GLY A 130 35.85 17.21 8.22
C GLY A 130 35.03 16.62 9.38
N ILE A 131 34.35 15.51 9.11
CA ILE A 131 34.48 14.30 9.95
C ILE A 131 34.84 13.17 8.99
N ASN A 132 36.06 12.67 9.12
CA ASN A 132 36.66 11.71 8.21
C ASN A 132 36.31 10.30 8.72
N TYR A 133 35.13 9.79 8.39
CA TYR A 133 34.84 8.37 8.62
C TYR A 133 35.60 7.57 7.57
N GLN A 134 36.63 6.84 8.00
CA GLN A 134 37.31 5.90 7.13
C GLN A 134 36.35 4.77 6.81
N ILE A 135 35.89 4.75 5.56
CA ILE A 135 35.08 3.69 4.96
C ILE A 135 35.95 2.43 4.98
N GLN A 136 35.64 1.48 5.86
CA GLN A 136 36.23 0.15 5.86
C GLN A 136 35.18 -0.86 5.40
N ASP A 137 35.53 -1.59 4.35
CA ASP A 137 34.77 -2.70 3.80
C ASP A 137 34.84 -3.88 4.78
N PHE A 138 33.76 -4.10 5.51
CA PHE A 138 33.62 -5.23 6.41
C PHE A 138 32.41 -6.04 5.96
N GLY A 139 32.64 -7.17 5.27
CA GLY A 139 31.58 -8.05 4.80
C GLY A 139 30.78 -8.69 5.95
N ASP A 140 29.48 -8.91 5.71
CA ASP A 140 28.44 -9.78 6.37
C ASP A 140 28.43 -10.03 7.90
N THR A 141 29.42 -9.56 8.66
CA THR A 141 29.70 -9.91 10.06
C THR A 141 30.05 -8.69 10.91
N SER A 142 29.93 -7.50 10.34
CA SER A 142 30.13 -6.22 11.01
C SER A 142 29.14 -6.07 12.15
N VAL A 143 29.64 -6.06 13.38
CA VAL A 143 28.84 -5.76 14.57
C VAL A 143 29.09 -4.31 14.96
N VAL A 144 28.05 -3.50 14.85
CA VAL A 144 28.02 -2.11 15.30
C VAL A 144 27.07 -1.97 16.49
N ARG A 145 27.34 -1.02 17.37
CA ARG A 145 26.51 -0.80 18.56
C ARG A 145 25.80 0.53 18.49
N VAL A 146 24.57 0.57 18.98
CA VAL A 146 23.85 1.82 19.21
C VAL A 146 23.82 2.09 20.70
N VAL A 147 24.43 3.20 21.10
CA VAL A 147 24.61 3.62 22.49
C VAL A 147 24.23 5.10 22.63
N PRO A 148 23.70 5.55 23.78
CA PRO A 148 23.32 6.96 23.94
C PRO A 148 24.47 7.96 23.78
N GLN A 149 25.71 7.53 24.06
CA GLN A 149 26.91 8.36 23.96
C GLN A 149 28.02 7.53 23.29
N PRO A 150 28.17 7.60 21.97
CA PRO A 150 29.19 6.84 21.26
C PRO A 150 30.59 7.35 21.59
N THR A 151 31.49 6.43 21.88
CA THR A 151 32.90 6.69 22.23
C THR A 151 33.88 5.98 21.28
N GLN A 152 33.41 4.96 20.56
CA GLN A 152 34.19 4.14 19.64
C GLN A 152 33.71 4.34 18.19
N ASP A 153 34.57 4.02 17.21
CA ASP A 153 34.28 4.21 15.78
C ASP A 153 33.17 3.29 15.25
N ASN A 154 32.84 2.22 15.98
CA ASN A 154 31.74 1.28 15.69
C ASN A 154 30.51 1.49 16.59
N GLU A 155 30.47 2.61 17.32
CA GLU A 155 29.35 3.03 18.16
C GLU A 155 28.61 4.21 17.50
N PHE A 156 27.29 4.13 17.49
CA PHE A 156 26.41 5.14 16.90
C PHE A 156 25.36 5.59 17.91
N ASP A 157 24.88 6.81 17.77
CA ASP A 157 23.81 7.37 18.60
C ASP A 157 22.40 6.99 18.11
N THR A 158 22.28 6.58 16.84
CA THR A 158 21.00 6.24 16.19
C THR A 158 21.11 4.99 15.33
N VAL A 159 19.99 4.27 15.20
CA VAL A 159 19.89 3.09 14.32
C VAL A 159 20.11 3.46 12.86
N ALA A 160 19.59 4.61 12.41
CA ALA A 160 19.75 5.07 11.03
C ALA A 160 21.22 5.32 10.66
N ALA A 161 22.01 5.93 11.57
CA ALA A 161 23.44 6.12 11.36
C ALA A 161 24.18 4.77 11.27
N ALA A 162 23.83 3.82 12.14
CA ALA A 162 24.38 2.48 12.12
C ALA A 162 24.06 1.75 10.80
N VAL A 163 22.83 1.83 10.28
CA VAL A 163 22.46 1.23 8.99
C VAL A 163 23.23 1.88 7.84
N ALA A 164 23.36 3.20 7.81
CA ALA A 164 24.08 3.93 6.76
C ALA A 164 25.59 3.61 6.74
N TYR A 165 26.15 3.16 7.86
CA TYR A 165 27.53 2.70 7.96
C TYR A 165 27.74 1.31 7.36
N LEU A 166 26.72 0.44 7.38
CA LEU A 166 26.79 -0.92 6.85
C LEU A 166 26.64 -0.91 5.32
N THR A 167 27.64 -1.40 4.59
CA THR A 167 27.65 -1.39 3.10
C THR A 167 26.94 -2.59 2.47
N ALA A 168 26.92 -3.74 3.15
CA ALA A 168 26.31 -5.00 2.67
C ALA A 168 25.45 -5.67 3.77
N GLY A 169 25.06 -4.92 4.79
CA GLY A 169 24.41 -5.47 5.99
C GLY A 169 25.38 -5.78 7.13
N GLY A 170 24.83 -6.36 8.21
CA GLY A 170 25.53 -6.60 9.46
C GLY A 170 24.60 -6.69 10.66
N VAL A 171 25.17 -6.69 11.86
CA VAL A 171 24.43 -6.77 13.12
C VAL A 171 24.52 -5.43 13.85
N ILE A 172 23.36 -4.88 14.19
CA ILE A 172 23.20 -3.69 15.02
C ILE A 172 22.77 -4.15 16.41
N GLU A 173 23.63 -3.95 17.41
CA GLU A 173 23.32 -4.24 18.80
C GLU A 173 22.86 -2.98 19.54
N LEU A 174 21.65 -3.03 20.09
CA LEU A 174 21.08 -2.00 20.93
C LEU A 174 21.48 -2.26 22.39
N SER A 175 22.04 -1.26 23.05
CA SER A 175 22.62 -1.40 24.39
C SER A 175 21.62 -1.17 25.54
N GLY A 176 21.68 -2.04 26.54
CA GLY A 176 20.78 -1.95 27.70
C GLY A 176 19.28 -2.04 27.38
N ASP A 177 18.46 -1.63 28.33
CA ASP A 177 16.98 -1.60 28.20
C ASP A 177 16.51 -0.16 27.85
N SER A 178 17.24 0.51 26.96
CA SER A 178 16.99 1.90 26.58
C SER A 178 15.95 1.99 25.46
N GLU A 179 15.37 3.18 25.29
CA GLU A 179 14.56 3.51 24.12
C GLU A 179 15.45 4.14 23.03
N TYR A 180 15.27 3.68 21.80
CA TYR A 180 16.00 4.15 20.62
C TYR A 180 15.02 4.68 19.60
N GLU A 181 15.26 5.90 19.12
CA GLU A 181 14.46 6.46 18.06
C GLU A 181 14.80 5.81 16.72
N ILE A 182 13.76 5.55 15.94
CA ILE A 182 13.90 5.06 14.58
C ILE A 182 13.04 5.86 13.60
N GLY A 183 13.65 6.17 12.46
CA GLY A 183 13.02 6.84 11.33
C GLY A 183 13.15 6.01 10.05
N PRO A 184 12.76 6.57 8.89
CA PRO A 184 12.76 5.87 7.62
C PRO A 184 14.13 5.26 7.30
N THR A 185 14.15 3.96 7.04
CA THR A 185 15.34 3.15 6.81
C THR A 185 15.12 2.32 5.54
N TYR A 186 16.05 2.40 4.59
CA TYR A 186 15.97 1.67 3.32
C TYR A 186 16.95 0.48 3.30
N LEU A 187 16.46 -0.68 2.85
CA LEU A 187 17.21 -1.92 2.70
C LEU A 187 17.00 -2.47 1.28
N GLY A 188 18.00 -2.27 0.42
CA GLY A 188 18.03 -2.83 -0.94
C GLY A 188 18.47 -4.30 -0.99
N THR A 189 18.52 -4.89 -2.18
CA THR A 189 18.76 -6.33 -2.44
C THR A 189 19.93 -6.95 -1.68
N ASP A 190 21.05 -6.24 -1.56
CA ASP A 190 22.28 -6.77 -0.93
C ASP A 190 22.41 -6.39 0.56
N MET A 191 21.35 -5.85 1.18
CA MET A 191 21.38 -5.38 2.57
C MET A 191 20.74 -6.40 3.51
N HIS A 192 21.58 -7.10 4.28
CA HIS A 192 21.14 -8.05 5.31
C HIS A 192 21.40 -7.49 6.72
N VAL A 193 20.39 -6.86 7.32
CA VAL A 193 20.52 -6.20 8.63
C VAL A 193 19.84 -7.02 9.72
N THR A 194 20.56 -7.29 10.80
CA THR A 194 19.99 -7.83 12.05
C THR A 194 20.05 -6.77 13.14
N ILE A 195 18.91 -6.36 13.69
CA ILE A 195 18.83 -5.49 14.86
C ILE A 195 18.44 -6.33 16.06
N ARG A 196 19.24 -6.27 17.13
CA ARG A 196 19.00 -7.05 18.34
C ARG A 196 19.33 -6.30 19.62
N GLY A 197 18.67 -6.66 20.71
CA GLY A 197 19.12 -6.28 22.04
C GLY A 197 20.42 -6.98 22.44
N GLU A 198 21.26 -6.28 23.20
CA GLU A 198 22.41 -6.86 23.89
C GLU A 198 21.94 -7.98 24.85
N SER A 199 22.75 -9.04 25.03
CA SER A 199 22.42 -10.26 25.80
C SER A 199 21.40 -10.09 26.95
N GLU A 200 20.24 -10.77 26.82
CA GLU A 200 19.11 -10.76 27.78
C GLU A 200 18.42 -9.40 28.01
N LYS A 201 18.77 -8.36 27.24
CA LYS A 201 18.11 -7.06 27.25
C LYS A 201 16.98 -6.99 26.24
N ARG A 202 16.00 -6.14 26.53
CA ARG A 202 14.80 -5.93 25.70
C ARG A 202 14.62 -4.44 25.42
N PRO A 203 15.48 -3.85 24.58
CA PRO A 203 15.40 -2.44 24.22
C PRO A 203 14.14 -2.16 23.39
N VAL A 204 13.74 -0.89 23.38
CA VAL A 204 12.52 -0.44 22.69
C VAL A 204 12.90 0.42 21.51
N LEU A 205 12.45 0.06 20.31
CA LEU A 205 12.45 0.92 19.14
C LEU A 205 11.20 1.81 19.17
N ARG A 206 11.42 3.11 19.36
CA ARG A 206 10.35 4.11 19.38
C ARG A 206 10.27 4.78 18.00
N ILE A 207 9.11 4.65 17.36
CA ILE A 207 8.86 5.26 16.05
C ILE A 207 8.45 6.73 16.26
N THR A 208 9.21 7.68 15.71
CA THR A 208 8.88 9.12 15.79
C THR A 208 8.21 9.57 14.48
N PRO A 209 6.94 10.03 14.49
CA PRO A 209 6.23 10.53 13.30
C PRO A 209 7.05 11.58 12.54
N SER A 210 7.27 11.39 11.24
CA SER A 210 7.94 12.41 10.43
C SER A 210 6.98 13.57 10.13
N LEU A 211 7.29 14.78 10.62
CA LEU A 211 6.55 16.03 10.34
C LEU A 211 6.57 16.47 8.85
N LYS A 212 7.10 15.66 7.93
CA LYS A 212 7.40 16.06 6.54
C LYS A 212 6.32 15.75 5.50
N SER A 213 5.19 15.12 5.82
CA SER A 213 4.18 14.80 4.81
C SER A 213 3.11 15.90 4.61
N SER A 214 3.51 17.17 4.47
CA SER A 214 2.58 18.23 4.01
C SER A 214 2.09 18.03 2.56
N PHE A 215 2.62 17.02 1.85
CA PHE A 215 2.34 16.70 0.45
C PHE A 215 1.99 15.22 0.17
N GLY A 216 1.63 14.44 1.20
CA GLY A 216 0.98 13.13 0.99
C GLY A 216 1.86 11.96 0.53
N SER A 217 3.19 12.01 0.67
CA SER A 217 3.99 10.76 0.67
C SER A 217 4.16 10.29 2.11
N GLU A 218 3.50 9.18 2.42
CA GLU A 218 3.59 8.49 3.69
C GLU A 218 4.69 7.43 3.58
N ASP A 219 5.88 7.73 4.08
CA ASP A 219 7.03 6.84 3.96
C ASP A 219 6.98 5.78 5.07
N PRO A 220 7.25 4.49 4.80
CA PRO A 220 7.34 3.47 5.84
C PRO A 220 8.55 3.69 6.77
N VAL A 221 8.53 3.11 7.98
CA VAL A 221 9.71 3.13 8.88
C VAL A 221 10.85 2.29 8.29
N PHE A 222 10.53 1.12 7.75
CA PHE A 222 11.47 0.27 7.03
C PHE A 222 10.94 -0.02 5.64
N LEU A 223 11.71 0.36 4.62
CA LEU A 223 11.48 -0.02 3.23
C LEU A 223 12.46 -1.14 2.86
N ILE A 224 11.93 -2.33 2.60
CA ILE A 224 12.69 -3.56 2.32
C ILE A 224 12.44 -3.97 0.87
N GLU A 225 13.34 -3.55 -0.02
CA GLU A 225 13.26 -3.82 -1.46
C GLU A 225 14.31 -4.87 -1.83
N GLY A 226 13.93 -6.15 -1.81
CA GLY A 226 14.84 -7.29 -1.99
C GLY A 226 15.82 -7.56 -0.82
N GLY A 227 15.94 -6.63 0.14
CA GLY A 227 16.80 -6.78 1.31
C GLY A 227 16.24 -7.70 2.40
N HIS A 228 17.01 -7.88 3.47
CA HIS A 228 16.65 -8.72 4.61
C HIS A 228 16.74 -7.93 5.92
N LEU A 229 15.65 -7.92 6.69
CA LEU A 229 15.62 -7.37 8.03
C LEU A 229 15.30 -8.48 9.05
N THR A 230 16.14 -8.61 10.07
CA THR A 230 15.89 -9.46 11.24
C THR A 230 15.81 -8.61 12.49
N LEU A 231 14.69 -8.68 13.20
CA LEU A 231 14.50 -8.07 14.52
C LEU A 231 14.46 -9.19 15.57
N LYS A 232 15.25 -9.04 16.65
CA LYS A 232 15.34 -10.07 17.68
C LYS A 232 15.46 -9.49 19.08
N ASN A 233 14.67 -10.01 20.02
CA ASN A 233 14.74 -9.66 21.44
C ASN A 233 14.65 -8.13 21.68
N LEU A 234 13.69 -7.48 21.03
CA LEU A 234 13.45 -6.04 21.16
C LEU A 234 11.96 -5.78 20.98
N ASP A 235 11.49 -4.66 21.51
CA ASP A 235 10.10 -4.23 21.40
C ASP A 235 9.98 -3.01 20.48
N ILE A 236 8.83 -2.83 19.85
CA ILE A 236 8.52 -1.71 18.96
C ILE A 236 7.31 -0.98 19.52
N ARG A 237 7.47 0.31 19.82
CA ARG A 237 6.39 1.18 20.30
C ARG A 237 6.03 2.23 19.27
N LEU A 238 4.73 2.28 18.98
CA LEU A 238 4.11 3.26 18.11
C LEU A 238 3.44 4.34 18.96
N GLY A 239 3.85 5.59 18.75
CA GLY A 239 3.25 6.76 19.39
C GLY A 239 4.01 7.29 20.61
N ASP A 240 3.79 8.57 20.86
CA ASP A 240 4.15 9.31 22.07
C ASP A 240 2.83 9.60 22.81
N GLU A 241 2.84 9.52 24.15
CA GLU A 241 1.69 9.89 25.00
C GLU A 241 1.22 11.35 24.75
N ASN A 242 2.04 12.18 24.09
CA ASN A 242 1.79 13.61 23.89
C ASN A 242 1.54 14.07 22.44
N VAL A 243 1.40 13.18 21.45
CA VAL A 243 1.23 13.60 20.04
C VAL A 243 -0.15 13.23 19.53
N ASP A 244 -1.06 14.21 19.53
CA ASP A 244 -2.45 14.14 19.05
C ASP A 244 -2.61 13.75 17.56
N LYS A 245 -1.51 13.55 16.80
CA LYS A 245 -1.54 13.14 15.39
C LYS A 245 -0.30 12.31 15.03
N ILE A 246 -0.42 10.99 14.90
CA ILE A 246 0.46 10.25 13.98
C ILE A 246 -0.01 10.55 12.56
N ALA A 247 0.30 11.76 12.09
CA ALA A 247 0.21 12.09 10.67
C ALA A 247 1.62 11.89 10.09
N GLY A 248 1.88 10.71 9.50
CA GLY A 248 3.16 10.49 8.82
C GLY A 248 3.45 9.07 8.34
N TYR A 249 2.99 8.03 9.03
CA TYR A 249 3.30 6.63 8.68
C TYR A 249 2.04 5.82 8.33
N THR A 250 1.94 5.32 7.10
CA THR A 250 0.96 4.28 6.73
C THR A 250 1.35 2.90 7.28
N SER A 251 2.65 2.63 7.41
CA SER A 251 3.15 1.29 7.79
C SER A 251 4.51 1.29 8.49
N ILE A 252 4.75 0.26 9.31
CA ILE A 252 6.08 0.04 9.93
C ILE A 252 7.04 -0.55 8.89
N PHE A 253 6.63 -1.63 8.24
CA PHE A 253 7.42 -2.31 7.22
C PHE A 253 6.71 -2.20 5.87
N GLU A 254 7.44 -1.85 4.82
CA GLU A 254 7.00 -2.04 3.43
C GLU A 254 7.97 -3.00 2.76
N LEU A 255 7.45 -4.09 2.19
CA LEU A 255 8.22 -5.11 1.48
C LEU A 255 7.87 -5.09 -0.01
N SER A 256 8.90 -5.20 -0.84
CA SER A 256 8.76 -5.35 -2.29
C SER A 256 9.95 -6.13 -2.85
N ASN A 257 9.81 -6.58 -4.12
CA ASN A 257 10.89 -7.21 -4.87
C ASN A 257 11.61 -8.35 -4.13
N GLY A 258 10.86 -9.26 -3.49
CA GLY A 258 11.46 -10.37 -2.76
C GLY A 258 12.04 -9.99 -1.39
N GLY A 259 11.52 -8.94 -0.74
CA GLY A 259 11.96 -8.54 0.59
C GLY A 259 11.72 -9.61 1.66
N HIS A 260 12.61 -9.67 2.65
CA HIS A 260 12.58 -10.64 3.75
C HIS A 260 12.49 -9.94 5.10
N LEU A 261 11.48 -10.28 5.91
CA LEU A 261 11.32 -9.81 7.28
C LEU A 261 11.27 -10.98 8.27
N THR A 262 12.12 -10.97 9.28
CA THR A 262 12.09 -11.92 10.39
C THR A 262 11.96 -11.18 11.72
N CYS A 263 10.97 -11.53 12.54
CA CYS A 263 10.83 -11.02 13.91
C CYS A 263 10.79 -12.18 14.90
N THR A 264 11.74 -12.22 15.84
CA THR A 264 11.83 -13.27 16.86
C THR A 264 11.81 -12.66 18.26
N ASN A 265 10.86 -13.09 19.09
CA ASN A 265 10.71 -12.58 20.45
C ASN A 265 10.61 -11.05 20.49
N THR A 266 9.72 -10.52 19.65
CA THR A 266 9.47 -9.07 19.52
C THR A 266 8.04 -8.75 19.88
N GLU A 267 7.84 -7.69 20.65
CA GLU A 267 6.51 -7.14 20.93
C GLU A 267 6.30 -5.85 20.17
N VAL A 268 5.20 -5.75 19.41
CA VAL A 268 4.76 -4.52 18.77
C VAL A 268 3.51 -4.04 19.46
N SER A 269 3.55 -2.83 20.01
CA SER A 269 2.40 -2.21 20.66
C SER A 269 2.09 -0.85 20.07
N SER A 270 0.82 -0.62 19.72
CA SER A 270 0.31 0.71 19.42
C SER A 270 -0.63 1.19 20.52
N VAL A 271 -0.39 2.39 21.05
CA VAL A 271 -1.33 3.04 21.98
C VAL A 271 -2.54 3.52 21.19
N PRO A 272 -3.79 3.32 21.67
CA PRO A 272 -4.97 3.84 21.02
C PRO A 272 -4.91 5.37 20.99
N ILE A 273 -4.78 5.93 19.79
CA ILE A 273 -4.93 7.37 19.58
C ILE A 273 -6.43 7.65 19.55
N ALA A 274 -6.86 8.72 20.20
CA ALA A 274 -8.21 9.25 20.03
C ALA A 274 -8.37 9.75 18.59
N ILE A 275 -8.65 8.84 17.66
CA ILE A 275 -8.94 9.17 16.28
C ILE A 275 -10.33 9.82 16.30
N GLN A 276 -10.40 11.14 16.10
CA GLN A 276 -11.63 11.77 15.66
C GLN A 276 -12.06 11.06 14.38
N GLU A 277 -13.32 10.61 14.32
CA GLU A 277 -13.93 9.90 13.19
C GLU A 277 -13.79 10.69 11.88
N SER A 278 -12.63 10.53 11.25
CA SER A 278 -12.39 10.85 9.85
C SER A 278 -12.94 9.67 9.07
N SER A 279 -14.06 9.89 8.38
CA SER A 279 -14.74 8.95 7.49
C SER A 279 -13.93 8.68 6.21
N GLY A 280 -12.64 8.36 6.34
CA GLY A 280 -11.72 8.06 5.26
C GLY A 280 -11.14 6.65 5.41
N VAL A 281 -11.35 5.81 4.40
CA VAL A 281 -10.88 4.41 4.31
C VAL A 281 -9.34 4.30 4.17
N GLY A 282 -8.59 5.40 4.33
CA GLY A 282 -7.16 5.52 4.00
C GLY A 282 -6.16 5.46 5.17
N ASP A 283 -6.52 5.94 6.36
CA ASP A 283 -5.51 6.35 7.36
C ASP A 283 -5.28 5.29 8.46
N THR A 284 -5.33 4.00 8.11
CA THR A 284 -5.16 2.92 9.10
C THR A 284 -3.71 2.47 9.15
N LEU A 285 -3.13 2.47 10.35
CA LEU A 285 -1.79 1.96 10.59
C LEU A 285 -1.67 0.48 10.21
N VAL A 286 -0.61 0.14 9.49
CA VAL A 286 -0.31 -1.23 9.06
C VAL A 286 1.01 -1.69 9.66
N LEU A 287 1.09 -2.91 10.19
CA LEU A 287 2.38 -3.46 10.63
C LEU A 287 3.29 -3.70 9.42
N ALA A 288 2.87 -4.52 8.45
CA ALA A 288 3.62 -4.75 7.21
C ALA A 288 2.75 -4.65 5.95
N ARG A 289 3.17 -3.81 5.00
CA ARG A 289 2.57 -3.66 3.68
C ARG A 289 3.45 -4.34 2.64
N ILE A 290 2.85 -5.10 1.73
CA ILE A 290 3.54 -5.80 0.65
C ILE A 290 3.08 -5.22 -0.67
N ARG A 291 4.01 -4.68 -1.45
CA ARG A 291 3.76 -4.03 -2.74
C ARG A 291 4.44 -4.74 -3.89
N ALA A 292 3.82 -4.62 -5.07
CA ALA A 292 4.47 -5.01 -6.31
C ALA A 292 5.67 -4.10 -6.58
N SER A 293 6.74 -4.66 -7.13
CA SER A 293 7.89 -3.86 -7.58
C SER A 293 7.44 -2.91 -8.69
N ARG A 294 7.50 -1.59 -8.44
CA ARG A 294 7.38 -0.60 -9.50
C ARG A 294 8.71 -0.56 -10.22
N ARG A 295 8.92 -1.43 -11.21
CA ARG A 295 10.04 -1.22 -12.13
C ARG A 295 9.79 0.10 -12.84
N SER A 296 10.55 1.13 -12.48
CA SER A 296 10.47 2.44 -13.11
C SER A 296 10.64 2.22 -14.61
N GLN A 297 9.59 2.50 -15.40
CA GLN A 297 9.74 2.90 -16.79
C GLN A 297 10.42 4.28 -16.80
N GLN A 298 11.67 4.33 -16.35
CA GLN A 298 12.58 5.40 -16.68
C GLN A 298 13.43 4.81 -17.79
N GLU A 299 13.00 5.09 -19.02
CA GLU A 299 13.71 4.72 -20.23
C GLU A 299 15.17 5.17 -20.11
N ASP A 300 16.05 4.17 -20.01
CA ASP A 300 17.46 4.30 -20.28
C ASP A 300 17.62 4.46 -21.80
N THR A 301 17.18 5.60 -22.35
CA THR A 301 17.50 5.98 -23.74
C THR A 301 18.95 6.43 -23.79
N THR A 302 19.89 5.50 -23.71
CA THR A 302 21.30 5.74 -24.00
C THR A 302 21.93 4.43 -24.54
N TYR A 303 21.95 4.35 -25.87
CA TYR A 303 22.74 3.43 -26.71
C TYR A 303 22.53 1.91 -26.56
N SER A 304 21.68 1.33 -27.40
CA SER A 304 22.13 0.27 -28.34
C SER A 304 21.09 0.02 -29.45
N LEU A 305 20.97 0.97 -30.40
CA LEU A 305 20.40 0.68 -31.72
C LEU A 305 21.45 -0.02 -32.58
N LYS A 306 21.77 -1.28 -32.25
CA LYS A 306 22.55 -2.16 -33.13
C LYS A 306 22.38 -3.65 -32.78
N ALA A 307 21.14 -4.11 -32.66
CA ALA A 307 20.80 -5.53 -32.78
C ALA A 307 19.31 -5.71 -33.12
N ILE A 308 18.83 -5.04 -34.17
CA ILE A 308 17.60 -5.44 -34.85
C ILE A 308 18.02 -5.82 -36.26
N GLU A 309 18.34 -7.11 -36.43
CA GLU A 309 18.17 -7.93 -37.63
C GLU A 309 19.01 -9.21 -37.48
N LEU A 310 18.49 -10.18 -36.73
CA LEU A 310 18.48 -11.60 -37.09
C LEU A 310 17.79 -12.37 -35.95
N PHE A 311 17.07 -13.43 -36.31
CA PHE A 311 16.24 -14.31 -35.47
C PHE A 311 14.80 -13.82 -35.26
N ALA A 312 14.03 -13.98 -36.33
CA ALA A 312 12.71 -14.59 -36.18
C ALA A 312 12.89 -15.99 -35.57
N ASP A 313 11.95 -16.36 -34.70
CA ASP A 313 11.73 -17.70 -34.15
C ASP A 313 12.60 -18.12 -32.95
N VAL A 314 12.25 -17.65 -31.73
CA VAL A 314 12.39 -18.41 -30.48
C VAL A 314 11.26 -18.00 -29.52
N SER A 315 10.43 -18.98 -29.18
CA SER A 315 9.54 -19.04 -28.03
C SER A 315 10.28 -18.84 -26.71
N ASP A 316 9.86 -17.87 -25.93
CA ASP A 316 9.75 -17.87 -24.45
C ASP A 316 9.69 -16.41 -24.02
N GLU A 317 8.47 -15.87 -23.87
CA GLU A 317 8.31 -14.75 -22.95
C GLU A 317 8.74 -15.28 -21.58
N VAL A 318 9.96 -14.94 -21.17
CA VAL A 318 10.46 -15.09 -19.81
C VAL A 318 9.53 -14.27 -18.93
N ARG A 319 8.43 -14.89 -18.49
CA ARG A 319 7.67 -14.48 -17.32
C ARG A 319 8.64 -14.56 -16.15
N VAL A 320 9.33 -13.46 -15.87
CA VAL A 320 10.08 -13.30 -14.62
C VAL A 320 9.04 -13.40 -13.51
N SER A 321 9.00 -14.55 -12.83
CA SER A 321 8.14 -14.74 -11.66
C SER A 321 8.43 -13.63 -10.68
N ALA A 322 7.41 -12.88 -10.25
CA ALA A 322 7.57 -11.92 -9.16
C ALA A 322 8.27 -12.62 -7.99
N GLU A 323 9.39 -12.07 -7.53
CA GLU A 323 10.14 -12.64 -6.42
C GLU A 323 9.23 -12.68 -5.18
N GLU A 324 9.16 -13.85 -4.53
CA GLU A 324 8.26 -14.09 -3.42
C GLU A 324 8.77 -13.35 -2.17
N ASN A 325 7.98 -12.44 -1.63
CA ASN A 325 8.29 -11.77 -0.36
C ASN A 325 8.09 -12.77 0.78
N SER A 326 8.99 -12.77 1.77
CA SER A 326 8.91 -13.69 2.89
C SER A 326 8.85 -12.97 4.24
N ILE A 327 7.92 -13.41 5.08
CA ILE A 327 7.73 -12.88 6.43
C ILE A 327 7.72 -14.05 7.42
N LYS A 328 8.56 -13.98 8.44
CA LYS A 328 8.68 -15.00 9.48
C LYS A 328 8.57 -14.36 10.86
N ILE A 329 7.55 -14.74 11.61
CA ILE A 329 7.28 -14.24 12.96
C ILE A 329 7.31 -15.40 13.96
N GLU A 330 8.16 -15.30 14.98
CA GLU A 330 8.37 -16.37 15.97
C GLU A 330 8.33 -15.83 17.41
N ASN A 331 7.45 -16.40 18.25
CA ASN A 331 7.29 -16.05 19.66
C ASN A 331 7.09 -14.55 19.89
N SER A 332 6.35 -13.89 19.00
CA SER A 332 6.17 -12.44 19.00
C SER A 332 4.71 -12.07 19.30
N LEU A 333 4.53 -10.86 19.81
CA LEU A 333 3.22 -10.31 20.18
C LEU A 333 2.95 -9.05 19.37
N VAL A 334 1.73 -8.88 18.87
CA VAL A 334 1.28 -7.64 18.23
C VAL A 334 -0.01 -7.21 18.88
N LYS A 335 -0.04 -6.00 19.44
CA LYS A 335 -1.20 -5.46 20.16
C LYS A 335 -1.54 -4.03 19.70
N GLY A 336 -2.84 -3.76 19.49
CA GLY A 336 -3.38 -2.40 19.35
C GLY A 336 -4.19 -2.13 18.07
N ASN A 337 -4.39 -0.86 17.74
CA ASN A 337 -5.24 -0.42 16.64
C ASN A 337 -4.48 -0.36 15.32
N LEU A 338 -4.29 -1.52 14.70
CA LEU A 338 -3.61 -1.66 13.41
C LEU A 338 -4.12 -2.87 12.64
N THR A 339 -3.91 -2.87 11.32
CA THR A 339 -4.00 -4.09 10.50
C THR A 339 -2.61 -4.73 10.42
N CYS A 340 -2.46 -6.04 10.66
CA CYS A 340 -1.12 -6.62 10.69
C CYS A 340 -0.48 -6.68 9.30
N PHE A 341 -1.19 -7.19 8.30
CA PHE A 341 -0.63 -7.39 6.96
C PHE A 341 -1.57 -6.86 5.88
N VAL A 342 -1.01 -6.10 4.93
CA VAL A 342 -1.71 -5.65 3.73
C VAL A 342 -0.93 -6.09 2.50
N CYS A 343 -1.51 -6.96 1.68
CA CYS A 343 -0.92 -7.41 0.41
C CYS A 343 -1.65 -6.74 -0.77
N GLU A 344 -0.91 -6.04 -1.63
CA GLU A 344 -1.46 -5.44 -2.85
C GLU A 344 -1.38 -6.42 -4.04
N SER A 345 -2.10 -6.14 -5.13
CA SER A 345 -2.10 -6.93 -6.37
C SER A 345 -0.70 -7.18 -6.93
N SER A 346 -0.54 -8.20 -7.77
CA SER A 346 0.76 -8.55 -8.40
C SER A 346 1.87 -8.84 -7.39
N THR A 347 1.50 -9.36 -6.21
CA THR A 347 2.46 -9.81 -5.19
C THR A 347 2.34 -11.32 -4.96
N ALA A 348 3.49 -11.94 -4.71
CA ALA A 348 3.58 -13.27 -4.11
C ALA A 348 4.14 -13.10 -2.69
N THR A 349 3.51 -13.73 -1.70
CA THR A 349 3.93 -13.61 -0.29
C THR A 349 3.80 -14.92 0.45
N SER A 350 4.87 -15.29 1.14
CA SER A 350 4.89 -16.39 2.11
C SER A 350 5.04 -15.82 3.52
N LEU A 351 4.05 -16.06 4.37
CA LEU A 351 4.03 -15.62 5.76
C LEU A 351 3.94 -16.82 6.68
N SER A 352 4.86 -16.90 7.63
CA SER A 352 4.82 -17.87 8.72
C SER A 352 4.75 -17.20 10.08
N TRP A 353 3.85 -17.67 10.93
CA TRP A 353 3.68 -17.23 12.31
C TRP A 353 3.71 -18.43 13.24
N SER A 354 4.62 -18.44 14.21
CA SER A 354 4.69 -19.51 15.21
C SER A 354 4.89 -18.98 16.63
N GLY A 355 4.05 -19.40 17.57
CA GLY A 355 4.10 -18.91 18.95
C GLY A 355 3.59 -17.47 19.11
N GLY A 356 3.36 -17.07 20.37
CA GLY A 356 2.85 -15.73 20.69
C GLY A 356 1.42 -15.49 20.20
N GLY A 357 1.14 -14.31 19.65
CA GLY A 357 -0.21 -13.97 19.21
C GLY A 357 -0.42 -12.52 18.78
N VAL A 358 -1.64 -12.26 18.34
CA VAL A 358 -2.11 -10.98 17.80
C VAL A 358 -3.39 -10.59 18.52
N THR A 359 -3.45 -9.37 19.05
CA THR A 359 -4.66 -8.75 19.62
C THR A 359 -4.84 -7.38 19.00
N VAL A 360 -5.67 -7.27 17.97
CA VAL A 360 -5.82 -6.03 17.21
C VAL A 360 -7.28 -5.61 17.03
N ASP A 361 -7.49 -4.30 16.94
CA ASP A 361 -8.81 -3.71 16.69
C ASP A 361 -9.24 -3.84 15.22
N ARG A 362 -8.32 -4.25 14.35
CA ARG A 362 -8.61 -4.44 12.92
C ARG A 362 -8.49 -5.92 12.58
N ARG A 363 -7.78 -6.22 11.49
CA ARG A 363 -7.63 -7.55 10.91
C ARG A 363 -6.19 -8.02 10.97
N PHE A 364 -6.00 -9.33 10.92
CA PHE A 364 -4.68 -9.90 10.71
C PHE A 364 -4.21 -9.68 9.26
N LEU A 365 -5.07 -9.90 8.27
CA LEU A 365 -4.70 -9.80 6.85
C LEU A 365 -5.75 -9.07 6.02
N THR A 366 -5.30 -8.16 5.16
CA THR A 366 -6.10 -7.61 4.06
C THR A 366 -5.35 -7.84 2.74
N VAL A 367 -6.03 -8.38 1.73
CA VAL A 367 -5.48 -8.54 0.38
C VAL A 367 -6.31 -7.72 -0.59
N ARG A 368 -5.68 -6.86 -1.37
CA ARG A 368 -6.35 -5.92 -2.28
C ARG A 368 -5.97 -6.18 -3.73
N GLY A 369 -6.97 -6.30 -4.59
CA GLY A 369 -6.83 -6.22 -6.03
C GLY A 369 -6.49 -4.80 -6.48
N SER A 370 -6.10 -4.68 -7.75
CA SER A 370 -5.85 -3.39 -8.40
C SER A 370 -6.39 -3.43 -9.81
N SER A 371 -6.81 -2.28 -10.31
CA SER A 371 -7.16 -2.08 -11.72
C SER A 371 -5.95 -1.69 -12.58
N ALA A 372 -4.75 -1.62 -12.00
CA ALA A 372 -3.51 -1.28 -12.70
C ALA A 372 -2.88 -2.53 -13.34
N ARG A 373 -2.32 -2.39 -14.54
CA ARG A 373 -1.61 -3.47 -15.24
C ARG A 373 -0.20 -3.68 -14.67
N PRO A 374 0.34 -4.92 -14.68
CA PRO A 374 -0.28 -6.17 -15.15
C PRO A 374 -1.34 -6.73 -14.18
N PHE A 375 -2.30 -7.44 -14.76
CA PHE A 375 -3.46 -8.04 -14.09
C PHE A 375 -3.08 -9.40 -13.49
N GLU A 376 -2.29 -9.39 -12.41
CA GLU A 376 -1.97 -10.61 -11.67
C GLU A 376 -2.57 -10.56 -10.26
N PRO A 377 -3.35 -11.57 -9.85
CA PRO A 377 -3.93 -11.60 -8.51
C PRO A 377 -2.82 -11.79 -7.47
N ALA A 378 -2.98 -11.12 -6.33
CA ALA A 378 -2.11 -11.35 -5.18
C ALA A 378 -2.23 -12.81 -4.72
N LYS A 379 -1.09 -13.45 -4.44
CA LYS A 379 -1.00 -14.83 -3.96
C LYS A 379 -0.36 -14.84 -2.58
N VAL A 380 -1.13 -15.23 -1.57
CA VAL A 380 -0.69 -15.27 -0.18
C VAL A 380 -0.69 -16.69 0.36
N GLN A 381 0.43 -17.13 0.91
CA GLN A 381 0.56 -18.38 1.66
C GLN A 381 0.76 -18.07 3.14
N LEU A 382 -0.12 -18.58 3.99
CA LEU A 382 -0.04 -18.46 5.44
C LEU A 382 0.24 -19.81 6.08
N ARG A 383 1.20 -19.86 6.98
CA ARG A 383 1.46 -21.00 7.87
C ARG A 383 1.41 -20.52 9.32
N LEU A 384 0.39 -20.94 10.05
CA LEU A 384 0.11 -20.49 11.41
C LEU A 384 0.26 -21.67 12.37
N ARG A 385 1.01 -21.49 13.44
CA ARG A 385 1.28 -22.55 14.42
C ARG A 385 1.29 -22.03 15.86
N ASP A 386 0.64 -22.74 16.77
CA ASP A 386 0.78 -22.54 18.23
C ASP A 386 0.58 -21.07 18.66
N ALA A 387 -0.36 -20.35 18.05
CA ALA A 387 -0.57 -18.90 18.23
C ALA A 387 -2.05 -18.54 18.39
N THR A 388 -2.32 -17.39 19.02
CA THR A 388 -3.67 -16.84 19.20
C THR A 388 -3.87 -15.59 18.35
N PHE A 389 -5.00 -15.49 17.65
CA PHE A 389 -5.40 -14.35 16.83
C PHE A 389 -6.74 -13.82 17.32
N ALA A 390 -6.72 -12.69 18.03
CA ALA A 390 -7.89 -11.92 18.42
C ALA A 390 -7.99 -10.67 17.54
N CYS A 391 -9.00 -10.62 16.67
CA CYS A 391 -9.17 -9.56 15.67
C CYS A 391 -10.61 -9.06 15.70
N GLN A 392 -10.81 -7.77 16.01
CA GLN A 392 -12.16 -7.19 16.14
C GLN A 392 -12.88 -7.09 14.80
N ASP A 393 -12.16 -6.77 13.72
CA ASP A 393 -12.74 -6.67 12.39
C ASP A 393 -12.67 -8.01 11.64
N GLY A 394 -12.45 -9.15 12.28
CA GLY A 394 -12.30 -10.44 11.59
C GLY A 394 -10.85 -10.76 11.24
N PHE A 395 -10.56 -12.01 10.84
CA PHE A 395 -9.18 -12.45 10.64
C PHE A 395 -8.61 -11.97 9.30
N ALA A 396 -9.30 -12.23 8.19
CA ALA A 396 -8.82 -11.84 6.86
C ALA A 396 -9.93 -11.28 5.95
N ARG A 397 -9.54 -10.34 5.08
CA ARG A 397 -10.40 -9.77 4.05
C ARG A 397 -9.69 -9.75 2.70
N LEU A 398 -10.34 -10.28 1.67
CA LEU A 398 -9.86 -10.27 0.30
C LEU A 398 -10.80 -9.41 -0.55
N GLU A 399 -10.26 -8.40 -1.18
CA GLU A 399 -11.00 -7.47 -2.03
C GLU A 399 -10.47 -7.57 -3.45
N ASP A 400 -11.32 -7.77 -4.45
CA ASP A 400 -10.93 -7.53 -5.84
C ASP A 400 -11.26 -6.09 -6.29
N ALA A 401 -10.78 -5.74 -7.48
CA ALA A 401 -11.02 -4.43 -8.06
C ALA A 401 -12.11 -4.50 -9.15
N PRO A 402 -13.02 -3.51 -9.23
CA PRO A 402 -14.06 -3.49 -10.24
C PRO A 402 -13.51 -3.61 -11.68
N GLY A 403 -14.14 -4.49 -12.46
CA GLY A 403 -13.90 -4.62 -13.89
C GLY A 403 -12.82 -5.62 -14.29
N GLN A 404 -12.37 -6.52 -13.40
CA GLN A 404 -11.43 -7.62 -13.71
C GLN A 404 -11.76 -8.89 -12.91
N ASP A 405 -11.45 -10.08 -13.46
CA ASP A 405 -11.60 -11.40 -12.80
C ASP A 405 -10.36 -11.79 -11.95
N ASP A 406 -9.64 -10.81 -11.40
CA ASP A 406 -8.40 -11.04 -10.64
C ASP A 406 -8.68 -11.23 -9.14
N VAL A 407 -9.34 -12.33 -8.81
CA VAL A 407 -9.66 -12.65 -7.41
C VAL A 407 -8.39 -13.03 -6.64
N PRO A 408 -8.04 -12.33 -5.55
CA PRO A 408 -6.87 -12.67 -4.73
C PRO A 408 -6.91 -14.10 -4.21
N GLN A 409 -5.76 -14.76 -4.18
CA GLN A 409 -5.63 -16.16 -3.77
C GLN A 409 -5.01 -16.26 -2.39
N LEU A 410 -5.65 -17.03 -1.50
CA LEU A 410 -5.17 -17.26 -0.14
C LEU A 410 -5.09 -18.76 0.16
N ARG A 411 -3.91 -19.23 0.55
CA ARG A 411 -3.69 -20.58 1.08
C ARG A 411 -3.30 -20.47 2.55
N VAL A 412 -4.04 -21.13 3.43
CA VAL A 412 -3.80 -21.12 4.88
C VAL A 412 -3.61 -22.54 5.39
N VAL A 413 -2.55 -22.76 6.15
CA VAL A 413 -2.33 -23.96 6.95
C VAL A 413 -2.30 -23.57 8.42
N VAL A 414 -3.23 -24.12 9.19
CA VAL A 414 -3.38 -23.86 10.63
C VAL A 414 -2.98 -25.09 11.42
N ASP A 415 -2.19 -24.90 12.48
CA ASP A 415 -1.76 -25.97 13.37
C ASP A 415 -1.81 -25.51 14.85
N ARG A 416 -2.80 -26.00 15.61
CA ARG A 416 -2.98 -25.65 17.04
C ARG A 416 -3.07 -24.13 17.30
N CYS A 417 -3.83 -23.41 16.48
CA CYS A 417 -4.09 -21.98 16.69
C CYS A 417 -5.46 -21.74 17.33
N ARG A 418 -5.62 -20.56 17.92
CA ARG A 418 -6.90 -20.07 18.45
C ARG A 418 -7.29 -18.78 17.73
N PHE A 419 -8.53 -18.69 17.25
CA PHE A 419 -9.10 -17.50 16.62
C PHE A 419 -10.25 -16.99 17.50
N ILE A 420 -10.23 -15.70 17.84
CA ILE A 420 -11.23 -15.06 18.68
C ILE A 420 -11.78 -13.86 17.92
N ILE A 421 -12.99 -14.00 17.38
CA ILE A 421 -13.63 -13.01 16.51
C ILE A 421 -14.98 -12.60 17.11
N PRO A 422 -15.36 -11.32 17.16
CA PRO A 422 -16.66 -10.89 17.69
C PRO A 422 -17.85 -11.60 17.03
N GLU A 423 -18.94 -11.80 17.77
CA GLU A 423 -20.13 -12.51 17.27
C GLU A 423 -20.76 -11.87 16.03
N SER A 424 -20.67 -10.54 15.90
CA SER A 424 -21.22 -9.78 14.78
C SER A 424 -20.32 -9.77 13.54
N VAL A 425 -19.16 -10.43 13.59
CA VAL A 425 -18.12 -10.36 12.55
C VAL A 425 -17.78 -11.76 12.08
N VAL A 426 -17.43 -11.88 10.80
CA VAL A 426 -17.08 -13.16 10.17
C VAL A 426 -15.57 -13.37 10.20
N LEU A 427 -15.11 -14.62 10.20
CA LEU A 427 -13.67 -14.90 10.19
C LEU A 427 -13.01 -14.44 8.88
N LEU A 428 -13.61 -14.77 7.73
CA LEU A 428 -13.10 -14.47 6.39
C LEU A 428 -14.13 -13.70 5.56
N GLU A 429 -13.71 -12.56 5.01
CA GLU A 429 -14.50 -11.78 4.05
C GLU A 429 -13.89 -11.85 2.65
N GLN A 430 -14.75 -12.04 1.66
CA GLN A 430 -14.43 -11.82 0.25
C GLN A 430 -15.42 -10.84 -0.34
N ILE A 431 -14.91 -9.78 -0.95
CA ILE A 431 -15.73 -8.69 -1.47
C ILE A 431 -15.25 -8.33 -2.86
N GLY A 432 -16.19 -8.08 -3.77
CA GLY A 432 -15.85 -7.60 -5.09
C GLY A 432 -16.97 -7.77 -6.11
N VAL A 433 -16.58 -7.86 -7.38
CA VAL A 433 -17.53 -7.93 -8.51
C VAL A 433 -17.47 -9.25 -9.29
N ALA A 434 -16.63 -10.20 -8.87
CA ALA A 434 -16.54 -11.50 -9.53
C ALA A 434 -17.74 -12.40 -9.16
N GLU A 435 -17.95 -13.46 -9.94
CA GLU A 435 -18.97 -14.46 -9.64
C GLU A 435 -18.62 -15.25 -8.35
N PRO A 436 -19.61 -15.61 -7.50
CA PRO A 436 -19.39 -16.32 -6.24
C PRO A 436 -18.54 -17.60 -6.34
N GLU A 437 -18.64 -18.36 -7.44
CA GLU A 437 -17.85 -19.58 -7.64
C GLU A 437 -16.35 -19.33 -7.78
N VAL A 438 -15.96 -18.15 -8.28
CA VAL A 438 -14.54 -17.77 -8.39
C VAL A 438 -13.98 -17.54 -6.98
N TYR A 439 -14.70 -16.80 -6.15
CA TYR A 439 -14.33 -16.59 -4.75
C TYR A 439 -14.19 -17.91 -4.02
N GLN A 440 -15.17 -18.82 -4.12
CA GLN A 440 -15.15 -20.10 -3.40
C GLN A 440 -13.84 -20.87 -3.60
N ARG A 441 -13.28 -20.87 -4.81
CA ARG A 441 -12.00 -21.54 -5.15
C ARG A 441 -10.75 -20.77 -4.72
N ALA A 442 -10.88 -19.48 -4.45
CA ALA A 442 -9.75 -18.59 -4.17
C ALA A 442 -9.13 -18.75 -2.78
N ILE A 443 -9.86 -19.36 -1.84
CA ILE A 443 -9.35 -19.64 -0.49
C ILE A 443 -9.22 -21.15 -0.31
N ASN A 444 -8.01 -21.61 -0.03
CA ASN A 444 -7.73 -22.97 0.45
C ASN A 444 -7.31 -22.91 1.91
N TRP A 445 -8.18 -23.39 2.79
CA TRP A 445 -7.93 -23.46 4.24
C TRP A 445 -7.71 -24.91 4.63
N THR A 446 -6.63 -25.22 5.34
CA THR A 446 -6.37 -26.54 5.94
C THR A 446 -6.21 -26.37 7.43
N ASP A 447 -7.11 -26.98 8.21
CA ASP A 447 -7.08 -26.92 9.67
C ASP A 447 -6.51 -28.20 10.30
N ASN A 448 -5.67 -28.01 11.32
CA ASN A 448 -5.25 -29.06 12.23
C ASN A 448 -5.33 -28.57 13.67
N ARG A 449 -6.44 -28.90 14.35
CA ARG A 449 -6.71 -28.55 15.75
C ARG A 449 -6.77 -27.04 15.99
N GLY A 450 -7.27 -26.28 15.01
CA GLY A 450 -7.65 -24.89 15.23
C GLY A 450 -8.89 -24.81 16.09
N ARG A 451 -8.95 -23.78 16.95
CA ARG A 451 -10.14 -23.44 17.74
C ARG A 451 -10.67 -22.08 17.30
N TYR A 452 -11.97 -22.00 17.08
CA TYR A 452 -12.66 -20.82 16.58
C TYR A 452 -13.73 -20.38 17.57
N GLU A 453 -13.63 -19.16 18.06
CA GLU A 453 -14.49 -18.63 19.12
C GLU A 453 -15.18 -17.34 18.69
N GLY A 454 -16.48 -17.23 18.98
CA GLY A 454 -17.30 -16.05 18.75
C GLY A 454 -18.15 -16.14 17.48
N GLY A 455 -17.90 -15.29 16.48
CA GLY A 455 -18.70 -15.22 15.25
C GLY A 455 -18.93 -16.58 14.57
N SER A 456 -20.19 -16.90 14.24
CA SER A 456 -20.62 -18.22 13.75
C SER A 456 -20.36 -18.49 12.27
N ILE A 457 -20.08 -17.43 11.52
CA ILE A 457 -19.83 -17.51 10.09
C ILE A 457 -18.33 -17.62 9.84
N PHE A 458 -17.92 -18.74 9.24
CA PHE A 458 -16.54 -18.98 8.84
C PHE A 458 -16.14 -18.07 7.68
N ARG A 459 -17.05 -17.89 6.71
CA ARG A 459 -16.76 -17.14 5.49
C ARG A 459 -17.98 -16.46 4.93
N LYS A 460 -17.83 -15.19 4.54
CA LYS A 460 -18.82 -14.42 3.79
C LYS A 460 -18.25 -14.01 2.44
N ILE A 461 -19.04 -14.23 1.39
CA ILE A 461 -18.72 -13.85 0.01
C ILE A 461 -19.76 -12.83 -0.44
N ASP A 462 -19.30 -11.65 -0.80
CA ASP A 462 -20.10 -10.53 -1.30
C ASP A 462 -19.57 -10.16 -2.70
N GLY A 463 -20.11 -10.83 -3.72
CA GLY A 463 -19.68 -10.77 -5.12
C GLY A 463 -20.75 -10.21 -6.06
N ALA A 464 -20.67 -10.56 -7.34
CA ALA A 464 -21.79 -10.39 -8.27
C ALA A 464 -22.96 -11.30 -7.84
N GLY A 465 -23.99 -10.72 -7.21
CA GLY A 465 -25.20 -11.43 -6.83
C GLY A 465 -25.55 -11.34 -5.35
N ASN A 466 -26.21 -12.37 -4.83
CA ASN A 466 -26.58 -12.42 -3.41
C ASN A 466 -25.38 -12.84 -2.57
N ALA A 467 -25.21 -12.20 -1.42
CA ALA A 467 -24.19 -12.59 -0.45
C ALA A 467 -24.37 -14.06 -0.02
N ILE A 468 -23.26 -14.78 0.07
CA ILE A 468 -23.20 -16.17 0.51
C ILE A 468 -22.47 -16.22 1.85
N GLU A 469 -23.10 -16.84 2.84
CA GLU A 469 -22.50 -17.11 4.15
C GLU A 469 -22.28 -18.61 4.29
N ILE A 470 -21.11 -18.99 4.80
CA ILE A 470 -20.67 -20.37 4.99
C ILE A 470 -20.30 -20.53 6.46
N ASP A 471 -21.05 -21.40 7.16
CA ASP A 471 -20.79 -21.77 8.55
C ASP A 471 -19.54 -22.66 8.67
N TYR A 472 -18.97 -22.74 9.88
CA TYR A 472 -17.85 -23.66 10.16
C TYR A 472 -18.17 -25.12 9.87
N SER A 473 -19.43 -25.54 10.09
CA SER A 473 -19.90 -26.91 9.77
C SER A 473 -19.90 -27.22 8.27
N SER A 474 -19.93 -26.18 7.43
CA SER A 474 -19.96 -26.25 5.96
C SER A 474 -18.62 -25.91 5.32
N ALA A 475 -17.54 -25.77 6.10
CA ALA A 475 -16.20 -25.42 5.61
C ALA A 475 -15.49 -26.54 4.82
N GLY A 476 -16.14 -27.70 4.62
CA GLY A 476 -15.58 -28.85 3.89
C GLY A 476 -14.57 -29.69 4.67
N GLN A 477 -14.33 -29.37 5.95
CA GLN A 477 -13.48 -30.11 6.87
C GLN A 477 -13.97 -29.92 8.32
N PRO A 478 -13.62 -30.82 9.27
CA PRO A 478 -13.97 -30.63 10.67
C PRO A 478 -13.27 -29.40 11.27
N MET A 479 -14.03 -28.53 11.93
CA MET A 479 -13.54 -27.35 12.65
C MET A 479 -14.09 -27.37 14.09
N ASP A 480 -13.26 -27.03 15.09
CA ASP A 480 -13.69 -26.87 16.49
C ASP A 480 -14.18 -25.44 16.71
N TYR A 481 -15.48 -25.22 16.52
CA TYR A 481 -16.16 -23.95 16.71
C TYR A 481 -16.92 -23.90 18.04
N GLN A 482 -16.82 -22.78 18.75
CA GLN A 482 -17.51 -22.52 20.02
C GLN A 482 -18.07 -21.09 20.06
N ASP A 483 -19.37 -20.95 20.32
CA ASP A 483 -19.98 -19.66 20.66
C ASP A 483 -19.42 -19.11 21.99
N PHE A 484 -19.49 -17.79 22.22
CA PHE A 484 -19.19 -17.25 23.55
C PHE A 484 -20.30 -17.66 24.53
N VAL A 485 -20.02 -18.64 25.39
CA VAL A 485 -20.99 -19.11 26.38
C VAL A 485 -21.15 -18.05 27.49
N GLY A 486 -22.35 -17.47 27.61
CA GLY A 486 -22.81 -16.81 28.84
C GLY A 486 -22.36 -15.37 29.08
N GLY A 487 -22.49 -14.47 28.10
CA GLY A 487 -22.30 -13.03 28.30
C GLY A 487 -20.88 -12.60 28.66
N GLN A 488 -19.91 -13.50 28.52
CA GLN A 488 -18.50 -13.15 28.61
C GLN A 488 -18.10 -12.38 27.36
N ARG A 489 -17.97 -11.05 27.49
CA ARG A 489 -17.20 -10.26 26.52
C ARG A 489 -15.79 -10.86 26.47
N PRO A 490 -15.19 -11.06 25.28
CA PRO A 490 -13.81 -11.47 25.21
C PRO A 490 -12.96 -10.39 25.91
N LEU A 491 -12.06 -10.82 26.78
CA LEU A 491 -11.01 -9.95 27.32
C LEU A 491 -10.08 -9.61 26.15
N PHE A 492 -10.44 -8.57 25.39
CA PHE A 492 -9.58 -7.93 24.41
C PHE A 492 -8.52 -7.04 25.07
N THR A 493 -8.50 -6.99 26.39
CA THR A 493 -7.57 -6.23 27.22
C THR A 493 -7.02 -7.15 28.31
N ASP A 494 -5.77 -7.56 28.15
CA ASP A 494 -4.73 -7.63 29.18
C ASP A 494 -3.33 -7.69 28.53
#